data_AF-L8Y8Z4-F1
#
_entry.id   AF-L8Y8Z4-F1
#
_cell.length_a   1.000
_cell.length_b   1.000
_cell.length_c   1.000
_cell.angle_alpha   90.00
_cell.angle_beta   90.00
_cell.angle_gamma   90.00
#
_symmetry.space_group_name_H-M   'P 1'
#
loop_
_entity.id
_entity.type
_entity.pdbx_description
1 polymer ?
#
loop_
_entity_poly.entity_id
_entity_poly.type
_entity_poly.pdbx_seq_one_letter_code
_entity_poly.pdbx_strand_id
1 'polypeptide(L)' 'KNMKIIECHNLEYSQAKFSFTIAINAFGDMNNEETRHVMNGFLKRKHKTGGVFQQLLHLEVPEAVDWRQKGYVTPVKDQV' A
#
# COMPACT_ATOMS: atom_id res chain seq x y z
N LYS A 1 0.28 -11.88 -19.72
CA LYS A 1 1.04 -12.50 -18.61
C LYS A 1 0.42 -12.16 -17.27
N ASN A 2 0.20 -10.88 -16.97
CA ASN A 2 -0.44 -10.41 -15.73
C ASN A 2 -1.87 -10.94 -15.53
N MET A 3 -2.67 -11.03 -16.60
CA MET A 3 -4.01 -11.65 -16.55
C MET A 3 -4.03 -13.07 -15.96
N LYS A 4 -3.12 -13.94 -16.42
CA LYS A 4 -3.02 -15.31 -15.92
C LYS A 4 -2.63 -15.35 -14.44
N ILE A 5 -1.78 -14.43 -14.01
CA ILE A 5 -1.37 -14.30 -12.60
C ILE A 5 -2.58 -13.91 -11.74
N ILE A 6 -3.38 -12.95 -12.20
CA ILE A 6 -4.60 -12.49 -11.53
C ILE A 6 -5.60 -13.64 -11.38
N GLU A 7 -5.87 -14.37 -12.47
CA GLU A 7 -6.79 -15.50 -12.47
C GLU A 7 -6.33 -16.62 -11.52
N CYS A 8 -5.05 -17.02 -11.58
CA CYS A 8 -4.49 -18.03 -10.68
C CYS A 8 -4.58 -17.59 -9.21
N HIS A 9 -4.18 -16.36 -8.90
CA HIS A 9 -4.21 -15.84 -7.53
C HIS A 9 -5.64 -15.78 -6.98
N ASN A 10 -6.61 -15.32 -7.78
CA ASN A 10 -8.01 -15.22 -7.34
C ASN A 10 -8.69 -16.59 -7.21
N LEU A 11 -8.24 -17.60 -7.98
CA LEU A 11 -8.63 -18.99 -7.76
C LEU A 11 -8.06 -19.54 -6.44
N GLU A 12 -6.82 -19.20 -6.11
CA GLU A 12 -6.23 -19.62 -4.83
C GLU A 12 -6.84 -18.87 -3.64
N TYR A 13 -7.26 -17.61 -3.82
CA TYR A 13 -8.05 -16.86 -2.86
C TYR A 13 -9.38 -17.55 -2.55
N SER A 14 -10.10 -18.07 -3.56
CA SER A 14 -11.34 -18.82 -3.33
C SER A 14 -11.12 -20.13 -2.58
N GLN A 15 -9.89 -20.65 -2.58
CA GLN A 15 -9.44 -21.79 -1.79
C GLN A 15 -8.88 -21.37 -0.41
N ALA A 16 -9.09 -20.13 0.02
CA ALA A 16 -8.60 -19.55 1.27
C ALA A 16 -7.06 -19.62 1.45
N LYS A 17 -6.29 -19.74 0.35
CA LYS A 17 -4.82 -19.71 0.39
C LYS A 17 -4.27 -18.29 0.51
N PHE A 18 -5.06 -17.29 0.12
CA PHE A 18 -4.75 -15.87 0.22
C PHE A 18 -5.86 -15.11 0.94
N SER A 19 -5.50 -14.02 1.59
CA SER A 19 -6.43 -13.12 2.31
C SER A 19 -6.85 -11.90 1.49
N PHE A 20 -6.33 -11.75 0.27
CA PHE A 20 -6.60 -10.62 -0.61
C PHE A 20 -6.84 -11.08 -2.04
N THR A 21 -7.38 -10.20 -2.89
CA THR A 21 -7.58 -10.43 -4.33
C THR A 21 -6.74 -9.44 -5.14
N ILE A 22 -6.51 -9.78 -6.41
CA ILE A 22 -5.81 -8.90 -7.36
C ILE A 22 -6.78 -8.58 -8.51
N ALA A 23 -6.68 -7.38 -9.07
CA ALA A 23 -7.45 -6.94 -10.22
C ALA A 23 -6.55 -6.22 -11.23
N ILE A 24 -7.02 -6.11 -12.47
CA ILE A 24 -6.36 -5.31 -13.50
C ILE A 24 -6.44 -3.84 -13.11
N ASN A 25 -5.36 -3.11 -13.32
CA ASN A 25 -5.29 -1.66 -13.21
C ASN A 25 -4.46 -1.09 -14.39
N ALA A 26 -4.12 0.20 -14.32
CA ALA A 26 -3.33 0.89 -15.35
C ALA A 26 -1.94 0.28 -15.60
N PHE A 27 -1.45 -0.62 -14.73
CA PHE A 27 -0.16 -1.31 -14.87
C PHE A 27 -0.30 -2.72 -15.47
N GLY A 28 -1.43 -3.02 -16.11
CA GLY A 28 -1.75 -4.35 -16.64
C GLY A 28 -0.77 -4.85 -17.71
N ASP A 29 -0.14 -3.94 -18.44
CA ASP A 29 0.88 -4.18 -19.48
C ASP A 29 2.31 -4.05 -18.98
N MET A 30 2.53 -3.34 -17.87
CA MET A 30 3.85 -3.17 -17.27
C MET A 30 4.36 -4.43 -16.58
N ASN A 31 5.68 -4.60 -16.58
CA ASN A 31 6.37 -5.59 -15.78
C ASN A 31 6.75 -5.03 -14.39
N ASN A 32 7.12 -5.91 -13.46
CA ASN A 32 7.44 -5.51 -12.09
C ASN A 32 8.60 -4.50 -11.99
N GLU A 33 9.58 -4.56 -12.89
CA GLU A 33 10.72 -3.63 -12.90
C GLU A 33 10.31 -2.24 -13.37
N GLU A 34 9.44 -2.16 -14.40
CA GLU A 34 8.86 -0.90 -14.89
C GLU A 34 8.01 -0.23 -13.81
N THR A 35 7.10 -0.99 -13.18
CA THR A 35 6.28 -0.47 -12.08
C THR A 35 7.14 0.00 -10.91
N ARG A 36 8.21 -0.73 -10.58
CA ARG A 36 9.16 -0.32 -9.53
C ARG A 36 9.87 0.98 -9.89
N HIS A 37 10.26 1.16 -11.15
CA HIS A 37 10.94 2.37 -11.60
C HIS A 37 10.03 3.61 -11.54
N VAL A 38 8.76 3.46 -11.93
CA VAL A 38 7.79 4.56 -11.93
C VAL A 38 7.28 4.88 -10.53
N MET A 39 7.05 3.87 -9.68
CA MET A 39 6.31 4.04 -8.42
C MET A 39 7.17 4.08 -7.16
N ASN A 40 8.45 3.69 -7.22
CA ASN A 40 9.32 3.62 -6.04
C ASN A 40 10.47 4.65 -6.09
N GLY A 41 10.22 5.85 -5.59
CA GLY A 41 11.21 6.93 -5.47
C GLY A 41 11.93 7.02 -4.11
N PHE A 42 11.69 6.10 -3.17
CA PHE A 42 12.22 6.23 -1.82
C PHE A 42 13.73 5.99 -1.75
N LEU A 43 14.48 6.98 -1.24
CA LEU A 43 15.92 6.87 -0.98
C LEU A 43 16.20 6.90 0.53
N LYS A 44 16.71 5.79 1.07
CA LYS A 44 17.05 5.67 2.49
C LYS A 44 18.23 6.59 2.83
N ARG A 45 17.97 7.62 3.64
CA ARG A 45 19.02 8.51 4.17
C ARG A 45 19.72 7.84 5.37
N LYS A 46 21.04 8.02 5.47
CA LYS A 46 21.87 7.48 6.58
C LYS A 46 21.57 8.16 7.92
N HIS A 47 21.22 9.44 7.90
CA HIS A 47 20.90 10.22 9.08
C HIS A 47 19.46 10.72 9.01
N LYS A 48 18.69 10.52 10.09
CA LYS A 48 17.36 11.12 10.26
C LYS A 48 17.55 12.49 10.90
N THR A 49 17.05 13.54 10.26
CA THR A 49 17.21 14.94 10.73
C THR A 49 15.92 15.50 11.31
N GLY A 50 15.11 14.68 11.98
CA GLY A 50 13.80 15.05 12.52
C GLY A 50 13.72 14.96 14.04
N GLY A 51 12.70 15.59 14.61
CA GLY A 51 12.36 15.46 16.03
C GLY A 51 12.12 14.00 16.42
N VAL A 52 12.42 13.68 17.69
CA VAL A 52 12.18 12.35 18.24
C VAL A 52 10.71 12.24 18.66
N PHE A 53 10.03 11.19 18.21
CA PHE A 53 8.68 10.89 18.67
C PHE A 53 8.69 10.61 20.18
N GLN A 54 7.83 11.31 20.92
CA GLN A 54 7.67 11.12 22.36
C GLN A 54 6.45 10.23 22.61
N GLN A 55 6.70 9.03 23.12
CA GLN A 55 5.62 8.11 23.48
C GLN A 55 4.94 8.57 24.77
N LEU A 56 3.60 8.54 24.76
CA LEU A 56 2.79 8.82 25.95
C LEU A 56 2.59 7.51 26.74
N LEU A 57 2.88 7.54 28.05
CA LEU A 57 2.88 6.37 28.92
C LEU A 57 1.48 5.81 29.24
N HIS A 58 0.42 6.62 29.11
CA HIS A 58 -0.96 6.28 29.47
C HIS A 58 -1.96 6.59 28.36
N LEU A 59 -1.56 6.40 27.10
CA LEU A 59 -2.45 6.63 25.98
C LEU A 59 -3.35 5.40 25.75
N GLU A 60 -4.66 5.57 25.91
CA GLU A 60 -5.64 4.62 25.42
C GLU A 60 -5.80 4.80 23.91
N VAL A 61 -5.46 3.77 23.15
CA VAL A 61 -5.57 3.77 21.69
C VAL A 61 -6.82 2.95 21.32
N PRO A 62 -7.73 3.50 20.51
CA PRO A 62 -8.90 2.75 20.06
C PRO A 62 -8.49 1.57 19.18
N GLU A 63 -9.34 0.53 19.13
CA GLU A 63 -9.09 -0.69 18.36
C GLU A 63 -8.95 -0.43 16.84
N ALA A 64 -9.66 0.57 16.32
CA ALA A 64 -9.59 0.99 14.92
C ALA A 64 -9.67 2.51 14.76
N VAL A 65 -8.91 3.06 13.81
CA VAL A 65 -8.94 4.48 13.44
C VAL A 65 -8.99 4.63 11.93
N ASP A 66 -10.00 5.36 11.43
CA ASP A 66 -10.05 5.83 10.05
C ASP A 66 -10.03 7.38 10.02
N TRP A 67 -8.89 7.95 9.61
CA TRP A 67 -8.72 9.41 9.53
C TRP A 67 -9.54 10.06 8.41
N ARG A 68 -10.01 9.29 7.42
CA ARG A 68 -10.88 9.79 6.34
C ARG A 68 -12.21 10.28 6.91
N GLN A 69 -12.76 9.54 7.87
CA GLN A 69 -14.00 9.88 8.57
C GLN A 69 -13.88 11.18 9.38
N LYS A 70 -12.65 11.57 9.74
CA LYS A 70 -12.36 12.79 10.50
C LYS A 70 -11.99 13.99 9.61
N GLY A 71 -11.97 13.82 8.29
CA GLY A 71 -11.66 14.90 7.34
C GLY A 71 -10.18 15.24 7.20
N TYR A 72 -9.26 14.42 7.74
CA TYR A 72 -7.81 14.67 7.68
C TYR A 72 -7.15 14.16 6.38
N VAL A 73 -7.89 13.45 5.53
CA VAL A 73 -7.35 12.80 4.33
C VAL A 73 -7.90 13.51 3.09
N THR A 74 -7.00 14.00 2.23
CA THR A 74 -7.37 14.59 0.94
C THR A 74 -7.81 13.51 -0.05
N PRO A 75 -8.49 13.86 -1.15
CA PRO A 75 -8.75 12.91 -2.24
C PRO A 75 -7.50 12.18 -2.71
N VAL A 76 -7.68 10.97 -3.23
CA VAL A 76 -6.62 10.14 -3.81
C VAL A 76 -5.97 10.89 -4.98
N LYS A 77 -4.64 10.91 -5.00
CA LYS A 77 -3.83 11.52 -6.07
C LYS A 77 -3.15 10.43 -6.89
N ASP A 78 -2.74 10.79 -8.09
CA ASP A 78 -1.86 9.98 -8.92
C ASP A 78 -0.45 10.61 -8.94
N GLN A 79 0.58 9.78 -8.79
CA GLN A 79 1.97 10.21 -8.84
C GLN A 79 2.60 10.01 -10.22
N VAL A 80 1.91 9.24 -11.08
CA VAL A 80 2.30 9.00 -12.48
C VAL A 80 1.92 10.20 -13.34
#